data_AF-A0A2D4R0E5-F1
#
_entry.id   AF-A0A2D4R0E5-F1
#
_cell.length_a   1.000
_cell.length_b   1.000
_cell.length_c   1.000
_cell.angle_alpha   90.00
_cell.angle_beta   90.00
_cell.angle_gamma   90.00
#
_symmetry.space_group_name_H-M   'P 1'
#
loop_
_entity.id
_entity.type
_entity.pdbx_description
1 polymer ?
#
loop_
_entity_poly.entity_id
_entity_poly.type
_entity_poly.pdbx_seq_one_letter_code
_entity_poly.pdbx_strand_id
1 'polypeptide(L)'
;MKSFLEFISEAVKTTASTQAKQKGLTGDGHGGWYDKGGKFVAKTVNGKLKFTSSGGDSKSEAPKQGSPSKPNLPGNTKSPDNSSSTPTSKPSKDSNPDQTNSETGNEDPEFQSLETMGEPSSDGAVIVFGRFNPPTVGHEKLLKAAGSEAKRSKFDLRIYPSRTQDPKKNPLEPSSKIEYMRVMFPDFEDDIRDDPEAKTIFNVLQSCYGLGYKSVTIIVGQDRLAEFQSLAQKYNGDLYDFEEIKVISAGARDADSEGVEGMSASKMRKAAKDGDFKIFATGIPNTLGNVDKKQLFNTLQKSMGVSVSEDWEIAPKLDPEGLRVAYMSNTIFSMGTLVENTNTGEVGRISRRGTNYVICMTPEGTIFKSWLKDIMEAYEVGTDDYRKYVQSMTPGQSEKKFGFPKDRIKATVLPMKPNDPASGPGTKYNK
;
A
#
# COMPACT_ATOMS: atom_id res chain seq x y z
N MET A 1 -6.22 -42.62 4.65
CA MET A 1 -5.91 -41.18 4.49
C MET A 1 -5.91 -40.55 5.88
N LYS A 2 -5.00 -39.62 6.19
CA LYS A 2 -5.06 -38.86 7.47
C LYS A 2 -6.20 -37.85 7.42
N SER A 3 -6.78 -37.52 8.57
CA SER A 3 -7.80 -36.47 8.70
C SER A 3 -7.18 -35.06 8.70
N PHE A 4 -8.01 -34.07 8.37
CA PHE A 4 -7.62 -32.65 8.37
C PHE A 4 -7.26 -32.12 9.77
N LEU A 5 -7.91 -32.65 10.81
CA LEU A 5 -7.60 -32.31 12.21
C LEU A 5 -6.28 -32.93 12.68
N GLU A 6 -5.97 -34.16 12.28
CA GLU A 6 -4.63 -34.74 12.52
C GLU A 6 -3.54 -33.92 11.82
N PHE A 7 -3.77 -33.49 10.58
CA PHE A 7 -2.84 -32.63 9.83
C PHE A 7 -2.57 -31.31 10.57
N ILE A 8 -3.61 -30.63 11.06
CA ILE A 8 -3.44 -29.41 11.89
C ILE A 8 -2.69 -29.74 13.18
N SER A 9 -3.00 -30.84 13.86
CA SER A 9 -2.31 -31.24 15.10
C SER A 9 -0.84 -31.63 14.90
N GLU A 10 -0.46 -32.13 13.72
CA GLU A 10 0.93 -32.43 13.35
C GLU A 10 1.67 -31.16 12.90
N ALA A 11 0.99 -30.20 12.26
CA ALA A 11 1.55 -28.89 11.89
C ALA A 11 1.79 -27.97 13.11
N VAL A 12 0.89 -28.00 14.10
CA VAL A 12 1.05 -27.31 15.39
C VAL A 12 2.23 -27.88 16.20
N LYS A 13 2.61 -29.16 15.95
CA LYS A 13 3.78 -29.78 16.57
C LYS A 13 5.09 -29.40 15.87
N THR A 14 5.49 -28.15 16.10
CA THR A 14 6.76 -27.52 15.73
C THR A 14 7.00 -27.33 14.23
N THR A 15 6.83 -26.09 13.78
CA THR A 15 7.31 -25.64 12.46
C THR A 15 8.84 -25.65 12.40
N ALA A 16 9.42 -25.77 11.20
CA ALA A 16 10.87 -25.71 11.01
C ALA A 16 11.49 -24.40 11.55
N SER A 17 10.77 -23.28 11.51
CA SER A 17 11.21 -21.99 12.07
C SER A 17 11.27 -22.01 13.61
N THR A 18 10.29 -22.59 14.30
CA THR A 18 10.36 -22.79 15.76
C THR A 18 11.51 -23.74 16.14
N GLN A 19 11.70 -24.83 15.40
CA GLN A 19 12.83 -25.76 15.63
C GLN A 19 14.21 -25.09 15.41
N ALA A 20 14.31 -24.18 14.44
CA ALA A 20 15.53 -23.45 14.14
C ALA A 20 15.81 -22.33 15.16
N LYS A 21 14.80 -21.52 15.52
CA LYS A 21 14.89 -20.52 16.60
C LYS A 21 15.30 -21.19 17.94
N GLN A 22 14.70 -22.35 18.30
CA GLN A 22 15.11 -23.14 19.48
C GLN A 22 16.55 -23.68 19.44
N LYS A 23 17.16 -23.78 18.24
CA LYS A 23 18.55 -24.21 18.05
C LYS A 23 19.52 -23.04 17.86
N GLY A 24 19.05 -21.80 18.00
CA GLY A 24 19.87 -20.59 17.85
C GLY A 24 20.39 -20.38 16.42
N LEU A 25 19.61 -20.80 15.41
CA LEU A 25 19.92 -20.66 13.99
C LEU A 25 19.23 -19.42 13.40
N THR A 26 19.92 -18.72 12.50
CA THR A 26 19.40 -17.59 11.74
C THR A 26 18.90 -18.05 10.37
N GLY A 27 17.75 -17.53 9.92
CA GLY A 27 17.16 -17.87 8.62
C GLY A 27 17.51 -16.86 7.51
N ASP A 28 17.45 -17.28 6.25
CA ASP A 28 17.68 -16.44 5.05
C ASP A 28 16.38 -15.98 4.35
N GLY A 29 15.22 -16.18 4.97
CA GLY A 29 13.89 -15.97 4.37
C GLY A 29 13.49 -16.98 3.28
N HIS A 30 14.45 -17.70 2.70
CA HIS A 30 14.31 -18.64 1.59
C HIS A 30 14.33 -20.12 2.06
N GLY A 31 14.26 -20.33 3.37
CA GLY A 31 14.22 -21.63 4.04
C GLY A 31 15.58 -22.25 4.30
N GLY A 32 16.69 -21.56 4.04
CA GLY A 32 18.02 -21.91 4.54
C GLY A 32 18.24 -21.42 5.97
N TRP A 33 19.06 -22.16 6.72
CA TRP A 33 19.35 -21.90 8.11
C TRP A 33 20.85 -21.98 8.40
N TYR A 34 21.32 -21.00 9.16
CA TYR A 34 22.72 -20.70 9.38
C TYR A 34 23.05 -20.73 10.87
N ASP A 35 24.26 -21.16 11.22
CA ASP A 35 24.78 -21.08 12.58
C ASP A 35 25.25 -19.65 12.93
N LYS A 36 25.66 -19.45 14.20
CA LYS A 36 26.18 -18.16 14.69
C LYS A 36 27.48 -17.71 14.03
N GLY A 37 28.13 -18.56 13.23
CA GLY A 37 29.29 -18.22 12.41
C GLY A 37 28.94 -17.86 10.96
N GLY A 38 27.65 -17.79 10.61
CA GLY A 38 27.20 -17.51 9.25
C GLY A 38 27.37 -18.70 8.29
N LYS A 39 27.53 -19.93 8.79
CA LYS A 39 27.65 -21.13 7.97
C LYS A 39 26.29 -21.82 7.82
N PHE A 40 25.95 -22.20 6.59
CA PHE A 40 24.74 -22.97 6.28
C PHE A 40 24.79 -24.35 6.95
N VAL A 41 23.73 -24.73 7.68
CA VAL A 41 23.65 -25.99 8.45
C VAL A 41 22.34 -26.75 8.29
N ALA A 42 21.26 -26.13 7.80
CA ALA A 42 19.99 -26.82 7.54
C ALA A 42 19.13 -26.13 6.47
N LYS A 43 18.16 -26.87 5.92
CA LYS A 43 17.11 -26.36 5.03
C LYS A 43 15.72 -26.83 5.44
N THR A 44 14.73 -25.95 5.40
CA THR A 44 13.31 -26.31 5.46
C THR A 44 12.92 -27.06 4.19
N VAL A 45 12.45 -28.30 4.34
CA VAL A 45 11.90 -29.10 3.23
C VAL A 45 10.59 -29.72 3.69
N ASN A 46 9.50 -29.44 2.96
CA ASN A 46 8.13 -29.89 3.28
C ASN A 46 7.73 -29.58 4.74
N GLY A 47 8.01 -28.36 5.19
CA GLY A 47 7.69 -27.86 6.54
C GLY A 47 8.60 -28.36 7.68
N LYS A 48 9.53 -29.29 7.41
CA LYS A 48 10.42 -29.89 8.43
C LYS A 48 11.89 -29.48 8.20
N LEU A 49 12.64 -29.31 9.28
CA LEU A 49 14.03 -28.85 9.27
C LEU A 49 14.98 -30.02 8.96
N LYS A 50 15.68 -30.00 7.81
CA LYS A 50 16.69 -31.00 7.44
C LYS A 50 18.10 -30.44 7.59
N PHE A 51 18.90 -31.03 8.47
CA PHE A 51 20.30 -30.67 8.66
C PHE A 51 21.20 -31.22 7.54
N THR A 52 22.22 -30.46 7.14
CA THR A 52 23.29 -30.95 6.27
C THR A 52 24.31 -31.70 7.10
N SER A 53 24.40 -33.02 6.93
CA SER A 53 25.33 -33.87 7.68
C SER A 53 26.79 -33.61 7.31
N SER A 54 27.58 -33.12 8.27
CA SER A 54 29.04 -33.00 8.13
C SER A 54 29.71 -34.35 8.37
N GLY A 55 29.75 -35.20 7.34
CA GLY A 55 30.49 -36.48 7.31
C GLY A 55 29.71 -37.63 6.67
N GLY A 56 30.35 -38.35 5.74
CA GLY A 56 29.81 -39.52 5.04
C GLY A 56 29.39 -39.25 3.58
N ASP A 57 29.94 -40.02 2.65
CA ASP A 57 29.77 -39.83 1.20
C ASP A 57 28.40 -40.25 0.65
N SER A 58 27.78 -39.40 -0.19
CA SER A 58 27.57 -39.72 -1.63
C SER A 58 26.68 -38.72 -2.39
N LYS A 59 27.23 -38.19 -3.48
CA LYS A 59 26.61 -37.65 -4.71
C LYS A 59 25.09 -37.32 -4.73
N SER A 60 24.78 -36.02 -4.89
CA SER A 60 23.82 -35.55 -5.91
C SER A 60 24.04 -34.08 -6.31
N GLU A 61 24.90 -33.89 -7.31
CA GLU A 61 24.90 -32.84 -8.35
C GLU A 61 24.30 -31.43 -8.08
N ALA A 62 25.15 -30.39 -8.22
CA ALA A 62 24.74 -29.00 -8.22
C ALA A 62 24.76 -28.40 -9.65
N PRO A 63 23.66 -27.77 -10.13
CA PRO A 63 23.66 -27.00 -11.37
C PRO A 63 24.52 -25.73 -11.24
N LYS A 64 25.31 -25.43 -12.28
CA LYS A 64 26.31 -24.34 -12.29
C LYS A 64 25.69 -23.01 -12.71
N GLN A 65 26.21 -21.90 -12.21
CA GLN A 65 26.13 -20.63 -12.93
C GLN A 65 26.87 -20.75 -14.27
N GLY A 66 26.24 -20.35 -15.37
CA GLY A 66 26.83 -20.36 -16.71
C GLY A 66 26.93 -18.95 -17.29
N SER A 67 28.15 -18.46 -17.50
CA SER A 67 28.45 -17.18 -18.14
C SER A 67 29.16 -17.39 -19.48
N PRO A 68 28.56 -17.02 -20.64
CA PRO A 68 29.21 -17.17 -21.94
C PRO A 68 29.97 -15.91 -22.38
N SER A 69 31.29 -16.02 -22.45
CA SER A 69 32.19 -15.57 -23.53
C SER A 69 32.07 -14.15 -24.14
N LYS A 70 33.15 -13.36 -23.99
CA LYS A 70 33.56 -12.32 -24.98
C LYS A 70 34.49 -12.91 -26.05
N PRO A 71 34.39 -12.52 -27.34
CA PRO A 71 35.42 -12.79 -28.35
C PRO A 71 36.37 -11.60 -28.59
N ASN A 72 37.68 -11.89 -28.60
CA ASN A 72 38.82 -11.21 -29.25
C ASN A 72 39.18 -9.71 -29.09
N LEU A 73 40.51 -9.50 -29.18
CA LEU A 73 41.29 -8.26 -29.30
C LEU A 73 41.51 -7.90 -30.81
N PRO A 74 42.13 -6.75 -31.23
CA PRO A 74 43.29 -6.04 -30.63
C PRO A 74 43.17 -4.49 -30.52
N GLY A 75 44.17 -3.77 -29.96
CA GLY A 75 44.07 -2.30 -29.88
C GLY A 75 45.21 -1.39 -29.33
N ASN A 76 46.26 -1.91 -28.67
CA ASN A 76 47.56 -1.22 -28.42
C ASN A 76 47.68 0.01 -27.46
N THR A 77 48.82 0.03 -26.71
CA THR A 77 49.60 1.18 -26.15
C THR A 77 49.16 2.08 -24.97
N LYS A 78 50.06 2.09 -23.96
CA LYS A 78 50.56 3.20 -23.09
C LYS A 78 49.77 3.72 -21.86
N SER A 79 50.22 3.24 -20.69
CA SER A 79 50.35 3.96 -19.39
C SER A 79 51.59 4.89 -19.38
N PRO A 80 51.97 5.59 -18.27
CA PRO A 80 51.38 5.70 -16.91
C PRO A 80 50.77 7.12 -16.70
N ASP A 81 50.76 7.89 -15.59
CA ASP A 81 51.35 7.86 -14.22
C ASP A 81 50.62 8.94 -13.34
N ASN A 82 50.78 9.18 -12.02
CA ASN A 82 51.50 8.60 -10.86
C ASN A 82 50.71 9.00 -9.56
N SER A 83 51.23 8.67 -8.35
CA SER A 83 51.10 9.32 -7.01
C SER A 83 49.78 10.04 -6.60
N SER A 84 49.02 9.67 -5.57
CA SER A 84 49.31 9.37 -4.13
C SER A 84 49.57 10.59 -3.21
N SER A 85 48.63 10.92 -2.31
CA SER A 85 48.90 11.36 -0.92
C SER A 85 47.63 11.62 -0.06
N THR A 86 47.75 11.24 1.20
CA THR A 86 46.92 11.58 2.40
C THR A 86 47.91 12.08 3.49
N PRO A 87 47.55 12.50 4.73
CA PRO A 87 46.24 12.66 5.42
C PRO A 87 46.08 13.97 6.27
N THR A 88 45.10 13.96 7.20
CA THR A 88 45.12 14.53 8.60
C THR A 88 44.70 15.99 8.97
N SER A 89 43.47 16.10 9.53
CA SER A 89 43.08 16.67 10.87
C SER A 89 43.37 18.11 11.37
N LYS A 90 42.28 18.89 11.64
CA LYS A 90 41.80 19.56 12.92
C LYS A 90 42.77 20.41 13.82
N PRO A 91 42.31 21.25 14.81
CA PRO A 91 40.94 21.64 15.27
C PRO A 91 40.71 23.17 15.61
N SER A 92 39.51 23.51 16.13
CA SER A 92 39.15 24.70 16.99
C SER A 92 39.25 26.12 16.37
N LYS A 93 38.52 27.20 16.77
CA LYS A 93 37.42 27.55 17.72
C LYS A 93 36.77 28.89 17.21
N ASP A 94 35.78 29.62 17.77
CA ASP A 94 35.01 29.63 19.04
C ASP A 94 33.68 30.47 18.92
N SER A 95 32.91 30.60 20.03
CA SER A 95 31.93 31.67 20.35
C SER A 95 30.51 31.72 19.73
N ASN A 96 29.54 32.15 20.57
CA ASN A 96 28.08 32.32 20.39
C ASN A 96 27.70 33.83 20.63
N PRO A 97 26.44 34.34 20.64
CA PRO A 97 25.13 33.68 20.44
C PRO A 97 24.07 34.41 19.57
N ASP A 98 22.91 33.74 19.43
CA ASP A 98 21.52 34.24 19.60
C ASP A 98 20.54 34.02 18.42
N GLN A 99 19.24 34.11 18.73
CA GLN A 99 18.03 33.87 17.93
C GLN A 99 17.60 32.40 17.72
N THR A 100 16.94 31.92 18.78
CA THR A 100 15.79 31.00 18.77
C THR A 100 15.04 30.86 17.44
N ASN A 101 14.93 29.62 16.97
CA ASN A 101 13.72 29.11 16.33
C ASN A 101 13.56 27.62 16.64
N SER A 102 12.32 27.14 16.69
CA SER A 102 12.01 25.76 17.12
C SER A 102 12.48 24.73 16.11
N GLU A 103 13.33 23.80 16.54
CA GLU A 103 13.70 22.62 15.76
C GLU A 103 12.51 21.66 15.66
N THR A 104 11.83 21.63 14.51
CA THR A 104 11.10 20.42 14.09
C THR A 104 12.14 19.37 13.73
N GLY A 105 12.45 18.49 14.68
CA GLY A 105 13.43 17.42 14.49
C GLY A 105 13.06 16.49 13.35
N ASN A 106 14.06 15.86 12.73
CA ASN A 106 13.82 14.68 11.92
C ASN A 106 13.59 13.53 12.89
N GLU A 107 12.34 13.11 13.07
CA GLU A 107 12.02 11.81 13.64
C GLU A 107 12.42 10.73 12.63
N ASP A 108 13.07 9.66 13.08
CA ASP A 108 13.21 8.44 12.29
C ASP A 108 11.80 7.86 11.99
N PRO A 109 11.62 7.05 10.92
CA PRO A 109 10.33 6.45 10.59
C PRO A 109 9.86 5.36 11.58
N GLU A 110 10.46 5.30 12.77
CA GLU A 110 10.11 4.39 13.85
C GLU A 110 9.11 5.04 14.82
N PHE A 111 7.84 4.60 14.70
CA PHE A 111 6.80 4.61 15.75
C PHE A 111 6.24 5.97 16.22
N GLN A 112 5.36 6.58 15.41
CA GLN A 112 4.34 7.50 15.97
C GLN A 112 3.22 6.76 16.71
N SER A 113 2.51 7.48 17.58
CA SER A 113 2.42 7.08 18.98
C SER A 113 1.27 6.16 19.42
N LEU A 114 1.50 5.50 20.55
CA LEU A 114 0.49 4.76 21.34
C LEU A 114 -0.74 5.62 21.69
N GLU A 115 -0.61 6.95 21.74
CA GLU A 115 -1.73 7.87 22.00
C GLU A 115 -2.71 7.94 20.81
N THR A 116 -2.17 8.03 19.59
CA THR A 116 -2.98 8.07 18.35
C THR A 116 -3.64 6.73 18.06
N MET A 117 -2.96 5.65 18.41
CA MET A 117 -3.42 4.29 18.15
C MET A 117 -4.26 3.67 19.27
N GLY A 118 -4.07 4.08 20.52
CA GLY A 118 -4.47 3.31 21.70
C GLY A 118 -3.58 2.08 21.92
N GLU A 119 -3.32 1.75 23.18
CA GLU A 119 -2.58 0.54 23.56
C GLU A 119 -3.31 -0.75 23.12
N PRO A 120 -2.58 -1.85 22.83
CA PRO A 120 -3.20 -3.14 22.55
C PRO A 120 -3.86 -3.73 23.79
N SER A 121 -5.14 -4.10 23.71
CA SER A 121 -5.88 -4.77 24.79
C SER A 121 -5.85 -6.31 24.67
N SER A 122 -5.36 -6.84 23.54
CA SER A 122 -5.30 -8.27 23.24
C SER A 122 -4.11 -8.62 22.31
N ASP A 123 -3.79 -9.92 22.20
CA ASP A 123 -2.67 -10.43 21.38
C ASP A 123 -2.84 -10.21 19.86
N GLY A 124 -4.00 -9.76 19.39
CA GLY A 124 -4.27 -9.60 17.96
C GLY A 124 -5.33 -8.55 17.63
N ALA A 125 -5.38 -8.14 16.36
CA ALA A 125 -6.28 -7.11 15.87
C ALA A 125 -7.16 -7.58 14.71
N VAL A 126 -8.42 -7.14 14.69
CA VAL A 126 -9.29 -7.17 13.50
C VAL A 126 -9.22 -5.82 12.82
N ILE A 127 -8.70 -5.80 11.59
CA ILE A 127 -8.39 -4.59 10.84
C ILE A 127 -9.41 -4.39 9.72
N VAL A 128 -10.02 -3.21 9.69
CA VAL A 128 -10.74 -2.69 8.52
C VAL A 128 -9.94 -1.54 7.93
N PHE A 129 -9.67 -1.59 6.63
CA PHE A 129 -9.05 -0.49 5.90
C PHE A 129 -9.86 -0.12 4.64
N GLY A 130 -10.10 1.17 4.42
CA GLY A 130 -10.88 1.64 3.28
C GLY A 130 -10.79 3.13 3.04
N ARG A 131 -11.19 3.59 1.85
CA ARG A 131 -11.18 5.03 1.50
C ARG A 131 -12.39 5.81 2.02
N PHE A 132 -13.50 5.12 2.29
CA PHE A 132 -14.77 5.66 2.83
C PHE A 132 -15.19 7.03 2.24
N ASN A 133 -15.17 7.16 0.91
CA ASN A 133 -15.32 8.47 0.26
C ASN A 133 -16.49 8.51 -0.76
N PRO A 134 -17.74 8.82 -0.32
CA PRO A 134 -18.17 9.01 1.07
C PRO A 134 -18.34 7.68 1.83
N PRO A 135 -18.53 7.71 3.17
CA PRO A 135 -19.01 6.56 3.92
C PRO A 135 -20.48 6.28 3.55
N THR A 136 -20.95 5.04 3.75
CA THR A 136 -22.27 4.60 3.24
C THR A 136 -22.84 3.46 4.10
N VAL A 137 -24.15 3.19 3.95
CA VAL A 137 -24.82 1.94 4.40
C VAL A 137 -24.07 0.68 3.97
N GLY A 138 -23.36 0.76 2.84
CA GLY A 138 -22.54 -0.33 2.36
C GLY A 138 -21.32 -0.62 3.24
N HIS A 139 -20.72 0.41 3.83
CA HIS A 139 -19.61 0.25 4.78
C HIS A 139 -20.10 -0.29 6.13
N GLU A 140 -21.28 0.13 6.59
CA GLU A 140 -21.92 -0.35 7.83
C GLU A 140 -21.95 -1.88 7.94
N LYS A 141 -22.35 -2.57 6.86
CA LYS A 141 -22.35 -4.05 6.80
C LYS A 141 -20.97 -4.65 7.03
N LEU A 142 -19.91 -3.99 6.54
CA LEU A 142 -18.53 -4.47 6.69
C LEU A 142 -17.98 -4.19 8.09
N LEU A 143 -18.34 -3.06 8.71
CA LEU A 143 -18.01 -2.78 10.13
C LEU A 143 -18.72 -3.78 11.05
N LYS A 144 -20.00 -4.08 10.80
CA LYS A 144 -20.77 -5.09 11.56
C LYS A 144 -20.21 -6.50 11.42
N ALA A 145 -19.69 -6.88 10.25
CA ALA A 145 -18.93 -8.12 10.09
C ALA A 145 -17.61 -8.11 10.89
N ALA A 146 -16.87 -7.01 10.87
CA ALA A 146 -15.60 -6.87 11.59
C ALA A 146 -15.77 -6.91 13.11
N GLY A 147 -16.72 -6.17 13.68
CA GLY A 147 -17.03 -6.23 15.11
C GLY A 147 -17.58 -7.58 15.58
N SER A 148 -18.21 -8.33 14.68
CA SER A 148 -18.62 -9.72 14.95
C SER A 148 -17.41 -10.67 15.00
N GLU A 149 -16.44 -10.53 14.10
CA GLU A 149 -15.20 -11.30 14.13
C GLU A 149 -14.34 -10.94 15.35
N ALA A 150 -14.18 -9.65 15.66
CA ALA A 150 -13.41 -9.15 16.82
C ALA A 150 -13.92 -9.74 18.14
N LYS A 151 -15.25 -9.71 18.36
CA LYS A 151 -15.91 -10.32 19.52
C LYS A 151 -15.77 -11.86 19.54
N ARG A 152 -15.61 -12.50 18.38
CA ARG A 152 -15.45 -13.96 18.23
C ARG A 152 -14.01 -14.43 18.45
N SER A 153 -13.01 -13.66 18.03
CA SER A 153 -11.58 -13.96 18.26
C SER A 153 -11.03 -13.38 19.58
N LYS A 154 -11.76 -12.45 20.21
CA LYS A 154 -11.29 -11.62 21.34
C LYS A 154 -10.08 -10.76 20.96
N PHE A 155 -10.15 -10.18 19.77
CA PHE A 155 -9.14 -9.26 19.23
C PHE A 155 -9.67 -7.82 19.20
N ASP A 156 -8.76 -6.85 19.26
CA ASP A 156 -9.10 -5.43 19.22
C ASP A 156 -9.65 -5.06 17.84
N LEU A 157 -10.75 -4.29 17.77
CA LEU A 157 -11.23 -3.75 16.50
C LEU A 157 -10.51 -2.43 16.17
N ARG A 158 -10.01 -2.34 14.94
CA ARG A 158 -9.32 -1.14 14.45
C ARG A 158 -9.78 -0.82 13.02
N ILE A 159 -10.45 0.32 12.88
CA ILE A 159 -10.98 0.81 11.62
C ILE A 159 -10.13 2.00 11.17
N TYR A 160 -9.55 1.88 9.97
CA TYR A 160 -8.61 2.84 9.40
C TYR A 160 -9.17 3.48 8.12
N PRO A 161 -9.69 4.72 8.21
CA PRO A 161 -10.04 5.50 7.04
C PRO A 161 -8.80 6.06 6.36
N SER A 162 -8.59 5.71 5.09
CA SER A 162 -7.35 6.06 4.39
C SER A 162 -7.13 7.58 4.34
N ARG A 163 -5.93 7.99 4.72
CA ARG A 163 -5.42 9.37 4.70
C ARG A 163 -5.12 9.90 3.30
N THR A 164 -5.13 9.03 2.27
CA THR A 164 -5.06 9.49 0.88
C THR A 164 -6.26 10.37 0.52
N GLN A 165 -6.06 11.28 -0.42
CA GLN A 165 -7.08 12.18 -0.97
C GLN A 165 -6.81 12.43 -2.46
N ASP A 166 -7.86 12.42 -3.28
CA ASP A 166 -7.81 12.81 -4.70
C ASP A 166 -9.20 13.30 -5.15
N PRO A 167 -9.31 14.36 -5.99
CA PRO A 167 -10.63 14.92 -6.35
C PRO A 167 -11.62 13.97 -7.04
N LYS A 168 -11.19 12.82 -7.55
CA LYS A 168 -12.02 11.94 -8.41
C LYS A 168 -12.51 10.70 -7.68
N LYS A 169 -11.61 9.97 -7.01
CA LYS A 169 -11.88 8.67 -6.37
C LYS A 169 -11.88 8.72 -4.84
N ASN A 170 -11.34 9.78 -4.24
CA ASN A 170 -11.20 9.98 -2.79
C ASN A 170 -11.27 11.49 -2.38
N PRO A 171 -12.32 12.24 -2.77
CA PRO A 171 -12.36 13.71 -2.70
C PRO A 171 -12.47 14.31 -1.28
N LEU A 172 -13.28 13.76 -0.38
CA LEU A 172 -13.42 14.27 0.99
C LEU A 172 -12.08 14.20 1.75
N GLU A 173 -11.77 15.27 2.48
CA GLU A 173 -10.58 15.37 3.34
C GLU A 173 -10.59 14.30 4.45
N PRO A 174 -9.42 13.81 4.90
CA PRO A 174 -9.34 12.73 5.89
C PRO A 174 -10.02 13.04 7.23
N SER A 175 -9.94 14.28 7.71
CA SER A 175 -10.55 14.74 8.97
C SER A 175 -12.07 14.67 8.91
N SER A 176 -12.71 15.37 7.97
CA SER A 176 -14.16 15.33 7.78
C SER A 176 -14.68 13.93 7.47
N LYS A 177 -13.91 13.11 6.74
CA LYS A 177 -14.23 11.69 6.50
C LYS A 177 -14.34 10.89 7.81
N ILE A 178 -13.42 11.09 8.75
CA ILE A 178 -13.42 10.43 10.06
C ILE A 178 -14.58 10.93 10.94
N GLU A 179 -14.80 12.25 10.97
CA GLU A 179 -15.94 12.89 11.64
C GLU A 179 -17.29 12.32 11.14
N TYR A 180 -17.52 12.30 9.82
CA TYR A 180 -18.70 11.69 9.23
C TYR A 180 -18.82 10.19 9.52
N MET A 181 -17.71 9.45 9.63
CA MET A 181 -17.76 8.04 9.99
C MET A 181 -18.18 7.80 11.44
N ARG A 182 -17.67 8.59 12.40
CA ARG A 182 -18.09 8.50 13.81
C ARG A 182 -19.59 8.78 13.96
N VAL A 183 -20.06 9.89 13.38
CA VAL A 183 -21.49 10.27 13.40
C VAL A 183 -22.38 9.26 12.68
N MET A 184 -21.94 8.67 11.56
CA MET A 184 -22.72 7.64 10.86
C MET A 184 -22.74 6.28 11.59
N PHE A 185 -21.66 5.93 12.30
CA PHE A 185 -21.41 4.60 12.85
C PHE A 185 -21.05 4.65 14.36
N PRO A 186 -21.92 5.17 15.23
CA PRO A 186 -21.61 5.36 16.66
C PRO A 186 -21.28 4.06 17.40
N ASP A 187 -21.84 2.92 16.96
CA ASP A 187 -21.50 1.56 17.44
C ASP A 187 -19.99 1.21 17.31
N PHE A 188 -19.21 2.02 16.58
CA PHE A 188 -17.80 1.83 16.23
C PHE A 188 -16.96 3.11 16.41
N GLU A 189 -17.46 4.14 17.11
CA GLU A 189 -16.78 5.45 17.22
C GLU A 189 -15.35 5.34 17.79
N ASP A 190 -15.21 4.59 18.91
CA ASP A 190 -13.93 4.33 19.59
C ASP A 190 -12.98 3.44 18.78
N ASP A 191 -13.48 2.71 17.79
CA ASP A 191 -12.71 1.82 16.92
C ASP A 191 -12.12 2.54 15.69
N ILE A 192 -12.63 3.73 15.36
CA ILE A 192 -12.20 4.54 14.21
C ILE A 192 -10.95 5.33 14.58
N ARG A 193 -9.79 4.88 14.06
CA ARG A 193 -8.46 5.44 14.33
C ARG A 193 -8.15 6.60 13.39
N ASP A 194 -7.68 7.70 13.96
CA ASP A 194 -7.29 8.93 13.26
C ASP A 194 -5.77 8.95 13.01
N ASP A 195 -5.25 7.87 12.43
CA ASP A 195 -3.80 7.62 12.22
C ASP A 195 -3.26 8.41 11.00
N PRO A 196 -2.35 9.39 11.16
CA PRO A 196 -1.73 10.15 10.06
C PRO A 196 -1.05 9.32 8.99
N GLU A 197 -0.52 8.14 9.35
CA GLU A 197 0.22 7.26 8.46
C GLU A 197 -0.63 6.15 7.84
N ALA A 198 -1.93 6.07 8.16
CA ALA A 198 -2.90 5.16 7.53
C ALA A 198 -3.23 5.53 6.06
N LYS A 199 -2.21 5.66 5.22
CA LYS A 199 -2.29 5.95 3.78
C LYS A 199 -2.63 4.67 3.02
N THR A 200 -1.86 3.61 3.25
CA THR A 200 -2.00 2.27 2.61
C THR A 200 -2.29 1.17 3.64
N ILE A 201 -2.64 -0.05 3.18
CA ILE A 201 -2.74 -1.20 4.10
C ILE A 201 -1.37 -1.59 4.68
N PHE A 202 -0.27 -1.34 3.94
CA PHE A 202 1.09 -1.63 4.41
C PHE A 202 1.46 -0.83 5.64
N ASN A 203 1.16 0.49 5.63
CA ASN A 203 1.41 1.34 6.79
C ASN A 203 0.60 0.87 8.01
N VAL A 204 -0.70 0.59 7.81
CA VAL A 204 -1.58 0.07 8.87
C VAL A 204 -1.06 -1.24 9.45
N LEU A 205 -0.56 -2.15 8.62
CA LEU A 205 0.03 -3.43 9.06
C LEU A 205 1.37 -3.25 9.77
N GLN A 206 2.24 -2.36 9.28
CA GLN A 206 3.49 -1.98 9.95
C GLN A 206 3.23 -1.40 11.34
N SER A 207 2.31 -0.42 11.45
CA SER A 207 1.93 0.17 12.73
C SER A 207 1.29 -0.87 13.67
N CYS A 208 0.46 -1.80 13.18
CA CYS A 208 -0.10 -2.87 14.01
C CYS A 208 0.95 -3.88 14.47
N TYR A 209 1.94 -4.22 13.63
CA TYR A 209 3.07 -5.05 14.04
C TYR A 209 3.92 -4.33 15.11
N GLY A 210 4.17 -3.03 14.92
CA GLY A 210 4.86 -2.19 15.90
C GLY A 210 4.15 -2.12 17.25
N LEU A 211 2.82 -1.99 17.28
CA LEU A 211 2.03 -2.05 18.51
C LEU A 211 2.13 -3.41 19.25
N GLY A 212 2.77 -4.42 18.68
CA GLY A 212 3.02 -5.72 19.31
C GLY A 212 1.94 -6.77 19.08
N TYR A 213 1.01 -6.54 18.15
CA TYR A 213 0.04 -7.56 17.76
C TYR A 213 0.74 -8.74 17.08
N LYS A 214 0.43 -9.96 17.54
CA LYS A 214 0.98 -11.22 16.99
C LYS A 214 0.11 -11.74 15.86
N SER A 215 -1.20 -11.54 15.95
CA SER A 215 -2.20 -12.02 14.99
C SER A 215 -2.99 -10.87 14.39
N VAL A 216 -3.19 -10.88 13.07
CA VAL A 216 -4.01 -9.89 12.38
C VAL A 216 -5.06 -10.56 11.48
N THR A 217 -6.30 -10.09 11.58
CA THR A 217 -7.41 -10.49 10.73
C THR A 217 -7.95 -9.30 9.94
N ILE A 218 -7.66 -9.25 8.64
CA ILE A 218 -8.09 -8.16 7.75
C ILE A 218 -9.48 -8.47 7.19
N ILE A 219 -10.42 -7.54 7.34
CA ILE A 219 -11.81 -7.68 6.86
C ILE A 219 -12.01 -6.87 5.58
N VAL A 220 -12.42 -7.54 4.51
CA VAL A 220 -12.55 -6.95 3.16
C VAL A 220 -13.87 -7.34 2.49
N GLY A 221 -14.25 -6.63 1.42
CA GLY A 221 -15.32 -7.07 0.52
C GLY A 221 -14.90 -8.28 -0.31
N GLN A 222 -15.87 -9.12 -0.70
CA GLN A 222 -15.63 -10.31 -1.53
C GLN A 222 -14.86 -10.02 -2.83
N ASP A 223 -15.04 -8.82 -3.43
CA ASP A 223 -14.36 -8.41 -4.66
C ASP A 223 -12.85 -8.14 -4.50
N ARG A 224 -12.36 -8.06 -3.25
CA ARG A 224 -10.96 -7.76 -2.88
C ARG A 224 -10.28 -8.90 -2.11
N LEU A 225 -10.98 -9.98 -1.79
CA LEU A 225 -10.48 -11.06 -0.92
C LEU A 225 -9.15 -11.65 -1.41
N ALA A 226 -9.09 -12.08 -2.67
CA ALA A 226 -7.89 -12.73 -3.24
C ALA A 226 -6.71 -11.75 -3.41
N GLU A 227 -7.00 -10.46 -3.65
CA GLU A 227 -6.00 -9.39 -3.76
C GLU A 227 -5.31 -9.17 -2.42
N PHE A 228 -6.09 -8.95 -1.35
CA PHE A 228 -5.57 -8.76 0.00
C PHE A 228 -4.93 -10.03 0.59
N GLN A 229 -5.48 -11.22 0.31
CA GLN A 229 -4.89 -12.49 0.79
C GLN A 229 -3.50 -12.74 0.18
N SER A 230 -3.36 -12.51 -1.14
CA SER A 230 -2.06 -12.62 -1.81
C SER A 230 -1.06 -11.61 -1.27
N LEU A 231 -1.48 -10.35 -1.12
CA LEU A 231 -0.64 -9.26 -0.64
C LEU A 231 -0.18 -9.43 0.80
N ALA A 232 -1.10 -9.67 1.74
CA ALA A 232 -0.77 -9.69 3.16
C ALA A 232 0.16 -10.87 3.53
N GLN A 233 0.10 -11.98 2.78
CA GLN A 233 1.03 -13.11 2.96
C GLN A 233 2.39 -12.89 2.28
N LYS A 234 2.43 -12.15 1.16
CA LYS A 234 3.62 -11.89 0.34
C LYS A 234 4.68 -11.02 1.03
N TYR A 235 4.26 -10.12 1.92
CA TYR A 235 5.14 -9.18 2.63
C TYR A 235 5.35 -9.51 4.13
N ASN A 236 4.81 -10.65 4.61
CA ASN A 236 5.10 -11.15 5.96
C ASN A 236 6.49 -11.81 6.00
N GLY A 237 7.28 -11.48 7.00
CA GLY A 237 8.73 -11.76 7.07
C GLY A 237 9.62 -10.72 6.37
N ASP A 238 9.05 -9.62 5.86
CA ASP A 238 9.76 -8.52 5.17
C ASP A 238 9.34 -7.15 5.74
N LEU A 239 8.06 -6.76 5.60
CA LEU A 239 7.54 -5.49 6.13
C LEU A 239 6.98 -5.60 7.57
N TYR A 240 6.68 -6.81 8.03
CA TYR A 240 6.11 -7.17 9.33
C TYR A 240 6.28 -8.69 9.54
N ASP A 241 6.34 -9.22 10.77
CA ASP A 241 6.47 -10.67 11.06
C ASP A 241 5.37 -11.15 12.04
N PHE A 242 4.13 -11.18 11.56
CA PHE A 242 2.99 -11.69 12.33
C PHE A 242 2.99 -13.23 12.41
N GLU A 243 2.60 -13.77 13.57
CA GLU A 243 2.42 -15.21 13.82
C GLU A 243 1.24 -15.79 13.02
N GLU A 244 0.15 -15.02 12.88
CA GLU A 244 -0.99 -15.36 12.01
C GLU A 244 -1.48 -14.13 11.24
N ILE A 245 -1.55 -14.22 9.91
CA ILE A 245 -2.30 -13.28 9.07
C ILE A 245 -3.46 -14.01 8.40
N LYS A 246 -4.66 -13.49 8.65
CA LYS A 246 -5.92 -13.98 8.09
C LYS A 246 -6.61 -12.86 7.31
N VAL A 247 -7.23 -13.20 6.18
CA VAL A 247 -8.07 -12.26 5.42
C VAL A 247 -9.45 -12.89 5.28
N ILE A 248 -10.49 -12.14 5.65
CA ILE A 248 -11.88 -12.62 5.68
C ILE A 248 -12.75 -11.70 4.86
N SER A 249 -13.66 -12.29 4.10
CA SER A 249 -14.72 -11.57 3.41
C SER A 249 -15.86 -11.23 4.37
N ALA A 250 -16.28 -9.97 4.39
CA ALA A 250 -17.53 -9.53 5.02
C ALA A 250 -18.81 -10.02 4.30
N GLY A 251 -18.66 -10.90 3.29
CA GLY A 251 -19.73 -11.46 2.49
C GLY A 251 -19.74 -10.96 1.05
N ALA A 252 -20.41 -11.71 0.18
CA ALA A 252 -20.76 -11.23 -1.15
C ALA A 252 -21.75 -10.07 -1.05
N ARG A 253 -21.64 -9.12 -1.98
CA ARG A 253 -22.57 -8.00 -2.13
C ARG A 253 -23.21 -8.14 -3.49
N ASP A 254 -24.53 -8.02 -3.57
CA ASP A 254 -25.17 -7.70 -4.84
C ASP A 254 -24.88 -6.23 -5.16
N ALA A 255 -23.89 -5.99 -6.03
CA ALA A 255 -23.48 -4.66 -6.44
C ALA A 255 -24.45 -4.04 -7.47
N ASP A 256 -25.21 -4.87 -8.15
CA ASP A 256 -26.10 -4.50 -9.25
C ASP A 256 -27.53 -4.22 -8.73
N SER A 257 -27.86 -4.71 -7.53
CA SER A 257 -29.05 -4.32 -6.77
C SER A 257 -29.29 -2.80 -6.77
N GLU A 258 -30.52 -2.42 -7.10
CA GLU A 258 -31.03 -1.05 -6.99
C GLU A 258 -31.32 -0.64 -5.54
N GLY A 259 -31.40 -1.62 -4.63
CA GLY A 259 -31.67 -1.39 -3.22
C GLY A 259 -30.47 -0.87 -2.42
N VAL A 260 -30.72 -0.60 -1.14
CA VAL A 260 -29.74 -0.17 -0.13
C VAL A 260 -28.49 -1.09 -0.10
N GLU A 261 -28.67 -2.37 -0.41
CA GLU A 261 -27.64 -3.42 -0.49
C GLU A 261 -26.50 -3.09 -1.48
N GLY A 262 -26.88 -2.59 -2.67
CA GLY A 262 -25.98 -2.26 -3.78
C GLY A 262 -25.43 -0.83 -3.74
N MET A 263 -25.74 -0.07 -2.69
CA MET A 263 -25.24 1.30 -2.53
C MET A 263 -23.75 1.31 -2.16
N SER A 264 -22.96 2.06 -2.94
CA SER A 264 -21.50 2.12 -2.83
C SER A 264 -20.99 3.54 -2.97
N ALA A 265 -19.79 3.81 -2.44
CA ALA A 265 -19.13 5.11 -2.55
C ALA A 265 -19.06 5.63 -4.00
N SER A 266 -18.86 4.74 -4.99
CA SER A 266 -18.85 5.13 -6.40
C SER A 266 -20.23 5.49 -6.95
N LYS A 267 -21.31 4.80 -6.55
CA LYS A 267 -22.70 5.25 -6.86
C LYS A 267 -22.99 6.60 -6.19
N MET A 268 -22.49 6.84 -4.99
CA MET A 268 -22.66 8.12 -4.27
C MET A 268 -21.88 9.28 -4.92
N ARG A 269 -20.63 9.07 -5.35
CA ARG A 269 -19.89 10.11 -6.10
C ARG A 269 -20.52 10.41 -7.46
N LYS A 270 -21.07 9.40 -8.17
CA LYS A 270 -21.87 9.65 -9.38
C LYS A 270 -23.15 10.44 -9.07
N ALA A 271 -23.92 10.05 -8.06
CA ALA A 271 -25.11 10.80 -7.64
C ALA A 271 -24.78 12.26 -7.25
N ALA A 272 -23.62 12.51 -6.62
CA ALA A 272 -23.13 13.86 -6.36
C ALA A 272 -22.76 14.62 -7.64
N LYS A 273 -22.08 13.99 -8.61
CA LYS A 273 -21.80 14.57 -9.93
C LYS A 273 -23.10 14.97 -10.65
N ASP A 274 -24.06 14.05 -10.70
CA ASP A 274 -25.28 14.17 -11.49
C ASP A 274 -26.36 15.06 -10.82
N GLY A 275 -26.13 15.52 -9.59
CA GLY A 275 -27.07 16.35 -8.84
C GLY A 275 -28.17 15.58 -8.10
N ASP A 276 -28.18 14.25 -8.15
CA ASP A 276 -29.21 13.41 -7.53
C ASP A 276 -28.98 13.22 -6.02
N PHE A 277 -29.44 14.21 -5.26
CA PHE A 277 -29.50 14.13 -3.80
C PHE A 277 -30.42 13.01 -3.28
N LYS A 278 -31.41 12.54 -4.06
CA LYS A 278 -32.35 11.49 -3.62
C LYS A 278 -31.67 10.12 -3.59
N ILE A 279 -30.99 9.74 -4.68
CA ILE A 279 -30.15 8.53 -4.71
C ILE A 279 -29.06 8.64 -3.65
N PHE A 280 -28.40 9.81 -3.53
CA PHE A 280 -27.39 10.03 -2.51
C PHE A 280 -27.91 9.76 -1.09
N ALA A 281 -29.03 10.38 -0.71
CA ALA A 281 -29.61 10.25 0.63
C ALA A 281 -30.01 8.82 1.01
N THR A 282 -30.28 7.94 0.04
CA THR A 282 -30.58 6.50 0.28
C THR A 282 -29.34 5.63 0.48
N GLY A 283 -28.16 6.04 0.00
CA GLY A 283 -26.90 5.33 0.24
C GLY A 283 -26.16 5.76 1.50
N ILE A 284 -26.58 6.85 2.15
CA ILE A 284 -26.04 7.31 3.44
C ILE A 284 -26.94 6.80 4.59
N PRO A 285 -26.38 6.27 5.71
CA PRO A 285 -27.14 5.81 6.86
C PRO A 285 -28.10 6.87 7.43
N ASN A 286 -29.20 6.42 8.04
CA ASN A 286 -30.21 7.30 8.64
C ASN A 286 -29.87 7.80 10.05
N THR A 287 -28.69 7.42 10.58
CA THR A 287 -28.03 8.08 11.72
C THR A 287 -27.66 9.52 11.39
N LEU A 288 -27.34 9.82 10.13
CA LEU A 288 -27.07 11.19 9.66
C LEU A 288 -28.38 11.88 9.22
N GLY A 289 -28.62 13.10 9.73
CA GLY A 289 -29.81 13.89 9.42
C GLY A 289 -29.88 14.37 7.97
N ASN A 290 -31.07 14.72 7.48
CA ASN A 290 -31.24 15.20 6.09
C ASN A 290 -30.48 16.51 5.80
N VAL A 291 -30.24 17.35 6.82
CA VAL A 291 -29.42 18.56 6.72
C VAL A 291 -27.95 18.18 6.48
N ASP A 292 -27.43 17.26 7.29
CA ASP A 292 -26.02 16.88 7.30
C ASP A 292 -25.69 15.96 6.12
N LYS A 293 -26.65 15.11 5.69
CA LYS A 293 -26.61 14.42 4.38
C LYS A 293 -26.46 15.40 3.23
N LYS A 294 -27.14 16.56 3.29
CA LYS A 294 -27.04 17.62 2.26
C LYS A 294 -25.73 18.42 2.38
N GLN A 295 -25.22 18.62 3.60
CA GLN A 295 -23.89 19.18 3.81
C GLN A 295 -22.80 18.27 3.21
N LEU A 296 -22.84 16.97 3.53
CA LEU A 296 -21.95 15.95 2.96
C LEU A 296 -22.02 15.92 1.42
N PHE A 297 -23.22 15.98 0.85
CA PHE A 297 -23.42 16.05 -0.61
C PHE A 297 -22.77 17.30 -1.21
N ASN A 298 -23.03 18.48 -0.65
CA ASN A 298 -22.46 19.75 -1.13
C ASN A 298 -20.92 19.77 -0.99
N THR A 299 -20.38 19.28 0.13
CA THR A 299 -18.94 19.16 0.35
C THR A 299 -18.31 18.18 -0.63
N LEU A 300 -18.96 17.03 -0.88
CA LEU A 300 -18.49 16.05 -1.86
C LEU A 300 -18.46 16.64 -3.27
N GLN A 301 -19.51 17.36 -3.70
CA GLN A 301 -19.51 18.10 -4.96
C GLN A 301 -18.37 19.13 -5.02
N LYS A 302 -18.20 19.96 -3.99
CA LYS A 302 -17.16 20.99 -3.93
C LYS A 302 -15.76 20.37 -4.05
N SER A 303 -15.47 19.32 -3.29
CA SER A 303 -14.18 18.61 -3.32
C SER A 303 -13.94 17.84 -4.63
N MET A 304 -15.00 17.50 -5.38
CA MET A 304 -14.89 16.84 -6.68
C MET A 304 -14.65 17.81 -7.86
N GLY A 305 -14.92 19.11 -7.71
CA GLY A 305 -14.76 20.08 -8.81
C GLY A 305 -15.60 19.71 -10.05
N VAL A 306 -16.87 19.33 -9.83
CA VAL A 306 -17.80 18.56 -10.70
C VAL A 306 -17.80 18.86 -12.22
N SER A 307 -17.38 20.05 -12.67
CA SER A 307 -17.76 20.61 -13.97
C SER A 307 -17.19 19.95 -15.23
N VAL A 308 -16.20 19.05 -15.17
CA VAL A 308 -15.51 18.54 -16.40
C VAL A 308 -15.08 17.06 -16.40
N SER A 309 -15.37 16.26 -15.36
CA SER A 309 -14.88 14.86 -15.29
C SER A 309 -15.82 13.82 -15.92
N GLU A 310 -15.25 12.89 -16.69
CA GLU A 310 -15.96 11.72 -17.24
C GLU A 310 -16.34 10.71 -16.14
N ASP A 311 -17.34 9.86 -16.40
CA ASP A 311 -17.88 8.94 -15.38
C ASP A 311 -16.85 7.93 -14.89
N TRP A 312 -16.04 7.36 -15.80
CA TRP A 312 -15.00 6.41 -15.44
C TRP A 312 -13.89 7.01 -14.56
N GLU A 313 -13.68 8.32 -14.57
CA GLU A 313 -12.68 8.96 -13.71
C GLU A 313 -13.08 8.86 -12.24
N ILE A 314 -14.33 9.20 -11.97
CA ILE A 314 -14.94 9.28 -10.64
C ILE A 314 -15.40 7.90 -10.16
N ALA A 315 -16.03 7.13 -11.04
CA ALA A 315 -16.65 5.84 -10.76
C ALA A 315 -16.31 4.78 -11.83
N PRO A 316 -15.04 4.31 -11.91
CA PRO A 316 -14.61 3.32 -12.91
C PRO A 316 -15.35 1.96 -12.90
N LYS A 317 -16.12 1.68 -11.83
CA LYS A 317 -16.98 0.48 -11.72
C LYS A 317 -18.37 0.66 -12.35
N LEU A 318 -18.77 1.89 -12.71
CA LEU A 318 -20.06 2.23 -13.31
C LEU A 318 -19.97 2.62 -14.80
N ASP A 319 -18.78 3.03 -15.25
CA ASP A 319 -18.47 3.28 -16.66
C ASP A 319 -17.25 2.44 -17.09
N PRO A 320 -17.45 1.14 -17.36
CA PRO A 320 -16.38 0.26 -17.80
C PRO A 320 -15.99 0.48 -19.27
N GLU A 321 -16.86 1.08 -20.09
CA GLU A 321 -16.62 1.27 -21.52
C GLU A 321 -15.89 2.58 -21.81
N GLY A 322 -16.22 3.69 -21.15
CA GLY A 322 -15.40 4.92 -21.20
C GLY A 322 -13.98 4.67 -20.72
N LEU A 323 -13.83 3.93 -19.61
CA LEU A 323 -12.53 3.45 -19.11
C LEU A 323 -11.77 2.63 -20.16
N ARG A 324 -12.49 1.75 -20.88
CA ARG A 324 -11.92 0.90 -21.93
C ARG A 324 -11.49 1.69 -23.14
N VAL A 325 -12.32 2.64 -23.60
CA VAL A 325 -12.02 3.52 -24.74
C VAL A 325 -10.79 4.39 -24.43
N ALA A 326 -10.77 5.10 -23.30
CA ALA A 326 -9.63 5.94 -22.88
C ALA A 326 -8.32 5.14 -22.73
N TYR A 327 -8.41 3.88 -22.29
CA TYR A 327 -7.27 2.98 -22.22
C TYR A 327 -6.81 2.49 -23.61
N MET A 328 -7.75 2.15 -24.49
CA MET A 328 -7.47 1.67 -25.85
C MET A 328 -6.93 2.78 -26.77
N SER A 329 -7.38 4.03 -26.61
CA SER A 329 -6.80 5.21 -27.26
C SER A 329 -5.43 5.61 -26.70
N ASN A 330 -4.90 4.84 -25.73
CA ASN A 330 -3.63 5.11 -25.02
C ASN A 330 -3.60 6.48 -24.31
N THR A 331 -4.77 7.05 -24.00
CA THR A 331 -4.92 8.33 -23.31
C THR A 331 -4.67 8.23 -21.80
N ILE A 332 -4.75 7.01 -21.24
CA ILE A 332 -4.40 6.71 -19.85
C ILE A 332 -3.57 5.41 -19.74
N PHE A 333 -2.84 5.27 -18.64
CA PHE A 333 -2.12 4.05 -18.25
C PHE A 333 -1.17 3.54 -19.34
N SER A 334 -0.34 4.43 -19.91
CA SER A 334 0.69 4.08 -20.90
C SER A 334 1.75 3.14 -20.31
N MET A 335 2.55 2.50 -21.18
CA MET A 335 3.74 1.76 -20.75
C MET A 335 4.70 2.71 -19.99
N GLY A 336 5.30 2.26 -18.88
CA GLY A 336 6.23 3.04 -18.07
C GLY A 336 5.58 4.06 -17.09
N THR A 337 4.30 4.42 -17.29
CA THR A 337 3.53 5.25 -16.36
C THR A 337 3.54 4.67 -14.96
N LEU A 338 3.81 5.51 -13.97
CA LEU A 338 3.65 5.17 -12.55
C LEU A 338 2.16 5.13 -12.17
N VAL A 339 1.72 4.04 -11.56
CA VAL A 339 0.36 3.89 -11.05
C VAL A 339 0.35 3.41 -9.60
N GLU A 340 -0.65 3.84 -8.85
CA GLU A 340 -1.00 3.33 -7.54
C GLU A 340 -2.24 2.42 -7.66
N ASN A 341 -2.18 1.24 -7.05
CA ASN A 341 -3.36 0.43 -6.82
C ASN A 341 -4.18 1.02 -5.67
N THR A 342 -5.28 1.71 -5.98
CA THR A 342 -6.12 2.39 -4.98
C THR A 342 -6.71 1.46 -3.93
N ASN A 343 -6.70 0.14 -4.17
CA ASN A 343 -7.19 -0.83 -3.21
C ASN A 343 -6.20 -1.11 -2.07
N THR A 344 -4.91 -1.14 -2.39
CA THR A 344 -3.85 -1.66 -1.52
C THR A 344 -2.77 -0.63 -1.20
N GLY A 345 -2.52 0.33 -2.09
CA GLY A 345 -1.36 1.21 -2.05
C GLY A 345 -0.10 0.61 -2.69
N GLU A 346 -0.18 -0.53 -3.40
CA GLU A 346 0.94 -0.99 -4.24
C GLU A 346 1.21 0.03 -5.35
N VAL A 347 2.39 0.64 -5.35
CA VAL A 347 2.85 1.60 -6.36
C VAL A 347 3.86 0.93 -7.29
N GLY A 348 3.72 1.15 -8.60
CA GLY A 348 4.68 0.62 -9.58
C GLY A 348 4.49 1.14 -10.99
N ARG A 349 5.51 0.95 -11.83
CA ARG A 349 5.50 1.36 -13.24
C ARG A 349 4.89 0.26 -14.11
N ILE A 350 4.03 0.63 -15.07
CA ILE A 350 3.38 -0.33 -15.97
C ILE A 350 4.43 -1.02 -16.86
N SER A 351 4.67 -2.30 -16.61
CA SER A 351 5.61 -3.14 -17.35
C SER A 351 4.94 -3.92 -18.48
N ARG A 352 3.61 -4.12 -18.43
CA ARG A 352 2.82 -4.69 -19.54
C ARG A 352 1.35 -4.24 -19.47
N ARG A 353 0.81 -3.83 -20.63
CA ARG A 353 -0.63 -3.61 -20.86
C ARG A 353 -1.34 -4.92 -21.23
N GLY A 354 -2.52 -5.17 -20.67
CA GLY A 354 -3.42 -6.29 -20.96
C GLY A 354 -4.78 -5.81 -21.46
N THR A 355 -5.76 -6.70 -21.66
CA THR A 355 -7.05 -6.34 -22.31
C THR A 355 -7.97 -5.46 -21.45
N ASN A 356 -7.86 -5.57 -20.12
CA ASN A 356 -8.62 -4.82 -19.11
C ASN A 356 -7.87 -4.77 -17.74
N TYR A 357 -6.55 -4.97 -17.77
CA TYR A 357 -5.67 -4.97 -16.61
C TYR A 357 -4.26 -4.54 -17.03
N VAL A 358 -3.44 -4.15 -16.07
CA VAL A 358 -2.01 -3.91 -16.24
C VAL A 358 -1.20 -4.87 -15.36
N ILE A 359 0.05 -5.10 -15.77
CA ILE A 359 1.08 -5.65 -14.90
C ILE A 359 2.04 -4.50 -14.59
N CYS A 360 2.34 -4.34 -13.31
CA CYS A 360 3.17 -3.28 -12.78
C CYS A 360 4.37 -3.87 -12.03
N MET A 361 5.44 -3.08 -11.96
CA MET A 361 6.68 -3.43 -11.27
C MET A 361 6.99 -2.35 -10.23
N THR A 362 7.18 -2.76 -8.98
CA THR A 362 7.52 -1.89 -7.85
C THR A 362 9.00 -1.48 -7.92
N PRO A 363 9.49 -0.53 -7.09
CA PRO A 363 10.91 -0.16 -7.06
C PRO A 363 11.84 -1.37 -6.79
N GLU A 364 11.39 -2.31 -5.96
CA GLU A 364 12.11 -3.49 -5.49
C GLU A 364 12.16 -4.62 -6.53
N GLY A 365 11.67 -4.37 -7.76
CA GLY A 365 11.57 -5.36 -8.82
C GLY A 365 10.42 -6.37 -8.65
N THR A 366 9.61 -6.22 -7.60
CA THR A 366 8.43 -7.07 -7.37
C THR A 366 7.35 -6.75 -8.41
N ILE A 367 6.68 -7.81 -8.90
CA ILE A 367 5.63 -7.69 -9.91
C ILE A 367 4.25 -7.86 -9.28
N PHE A 368 3.28 -7.03 -9.67
CA PHE A 368 1.87 -7.17 -9.31
C PHE A 368 0.95 -6.95 -10.53
N LYS A 369 -0.32 -7.38 -10.41
CA LYS A 369 -1.34 -7.25 -11.47
C LYS A 369 -2.55 -6.54 -10.89
N SER A 370 -2.98 -5.46 -11.55
CA SER A 370 -4.15 -4.68 -11.13
C SER A 370 -5.12 -4.42 -12.28
N TRP A 371 -6.41 -4.38 -11.98
CA TRP A 371 -7.46 -4.04 -12.96
C TRP A 371 -7.52 -2.53 -13.17
N LEU A 372 -7.86 -2.09 -14.38
CA LEU A 372 -7.92 -0.66 -14.74
C LEU A 372 -8.86 0.16 -13.84
N LYS A 373 -9.92 -0.47 -13.34
CA LYS A 373 -10.92 0.13 -12.46
C LYS A 373 -10.42 0.41 -11.03
N ASP A 374 -9.38 -0.31 -10.61
CA ASP A 374 -8.87 -0.31 -9.23
C ASP A 374 -7.56 0.50 -9.08
N ILE A 375 -6.92 0.94 -10.19
CA ILE A 375 -5.71 1.78 -10.20
C ILE A 375 -6.01 3.28 -10.41
N MET A 376 -5.01 4.12 -10.15
CA MET A 376 -4.93 5.51 -10.61
C MET A 376 -3.49 5.85 -11.01
N GLU A 377 -3.31 6.86 -11.84
CA GLU A 377 -1.96 7.37 -12.16
C GLU A 377 -1.38 8.11 -10.95
N ALA A 378 -0.09 7.93 -10.71
CA ALA A 378 0.61 8.48 -9.54
C ALA A 378 1.80 9.33 -9.98
N TYR A 379 2.16 10.32 -9.17
CA TYR A 379 3.38 11.11 -9.34
C TYR A 379 4.52 10.51 -8.52
N GLU A 380 5.74 10.56 -9.05
CA GLU A 380 6.93 10.24 -8.28
C GLU A 380 7.28 11.44 -7.37
N VAL A 381 7.26 11.22 -6.06
CA VAL A 381 7.44 12.28 -5.05
C VAL A 381 8.83 12.92 -5.19
N GLY A 382 8.88 14.25 -5.06
CA GLY A 382 10.12 15.04 -5.20
C GLY A 382 10.47 15.44 -6.64
N THR A 383 9.74 14.96 -7.65
CA THR A 383 9.97 15.38 -9.05
C THR A 383 9.42 16.78 -9.38
N ASP A 384 9.89 17.35 -10.49
CA ASP A 384 9.36 18.59 -11.06
C ASP A 384 7.87 18.47 -11.43
N ASP A 385 7.42 17.29 -11.90
CA ASP A 385 6.02 17.07 -12.28
C ASP A 385 5.10 16.93 -11.07
N TYR A 386 5.55 16.27 -10.00
CA TYR A 386 4.88 16.29 -8.70
C TYR A 386 4.73 17.72 -8.16
N ARG A 387 5.79 18.54 -8.28
CA ARG A 387 5.73 19.96 -7.85
C ARG A 387 4.67 20.75 -8.61
N LYS A 388 4.61 20.62 -9.95
CA LYS A 388 3.60 21.28 -10.79
C LYS A 388 2.18 20.84 -10.40
N TYR A 389 1.98 19.55 -10.13
CA TYR A 389 0.69 19.03 -9.68
C TYR A 389 0.26 19.64 -8.35
N VAL A 390 1.12 19.62 -7.33
CA VAL A 390 0.83 20.23 -6.02
C VAL A 390 0.54 21.73 -6.15
N GLN A 391 1.29 22.46 -6.98
CA GLN A 391 1.05 23.88 -7.26
C GLN A 391 -0.29 24.12 -8.00
N SER A 392 -0.72 23.19 -8.86
CA SER A 392 -2.03 23.30 -9.53
C SER A 392 -3.22 23.13 -8.57
N MET A 393 -3.01 22.44 -7.43
CA MET A 393 -3.99 22.32 -6.35
C MET A 393 -4.04 23.56 -5.43
N THR A 394 -3.09 24.51 -5.54
CA THR A 394 -3.06 25.77 -4.78
C THR A 394 -3.11 27.03 -5.67
N PRO A 395 -4.19 27.27 -6.44
CA PRO A 395 -4.30 28.42 -7.33
C PRO A 395 -4.01 29.77 -6.64
N GLY A 396 -3.11 30.56 -7.22
CA GLY A 396 -2.70 31.87 -6.71
C GLY A 396 -1.38 31.87 -5.93
N GLN A 397 -0.82 30.72 -5.57
CA GLN A 397 0.55 30.66 -5.05
C GLN A 397 1.57 30.81 -6.20
N SER A 398 2.65 31.56 -5.96
CA SER A 398 3.66 31.82 -7.00
C SER A 398 4.64 30.65 -7.20
N GLU A 399 5.03 30.38 -8.45
CA GLU A 399 6.00 29.34 -8.80
C GLU A 399 7.41 29.63 -8.23
N LYS A 400 7.70 29.16 -7.02
CA LYS A 400 9.10 29.07 -6.55
C LYS A 400 9.85 27.98 -7.33
N LYS A 401 10.63 28.41 -8.33
CA LYS A 401 11.63 27.58 -9.01
C LYS A 401 12.89 27.50 -8.14
N PHE A 402 13.05 26.38 -7.45
CA PHE A 402 14.25 26.10 -6.67
C PHE A 402 15.39 25.72 -7.63
N GLY A 403 16.47 26.51 -7.62
CA GLY A 403 17.64 26.33 -8.50
C GLY A 403 18.56 25.18 -8.09
N PHE A 404 18.01 23.97 -7.93
CA PHE A 404 18.81 22.79 -7.63
C PHE A 404 19.56 22.28 -8.88
N PRO A 405 20.81 21.79 -8.74
CA PRO A 405 21.45 21.03 -9.82
C PRO A 405 20.64 19.76 -10.10
N LYS A 406 20.52 19.40 -11.39
CA LYS A 406 19.67 18.30 -11.87
C LYS A 406 20.00 16.95 -11.24
N ASP A 407 21.24 16.80 -10.78
CA ASP A 407 21.87 15.53 -10.41
C ASP A 407 21.53 15.06 -8.97
N ARG A 408 20.60 15.75 -8.28
CA ARG A 408 20.18 15.42 -6.91
C ARG A 408 18.76 14.85 -6.76
N ILE A 409 17.91 14.88 -7.79
CA ILE A 409 16.64 14.14 -7.76
C ILE A 409 16.96 12.67 -8.02
N LYS A 410 17.28 11.91 -6.96
CA LYS A 410 17.31 10.45 -7.02
C LYS A 410 15.88 9.97 -7.30
N ALA A 411 15.66 9.33 -8.45
CA ALA A 411 14.43 8.58 -8.68
C ALA A 411 14.32 7.49 -7.60
N THR A 412 13.19 7.46 -6.90
CA THR A 412 12.86 6.49 -5.85
C THR A 412 12.11 5.29 -6.41
N VAL A 413 11.46 5.39 -7.58
CA VAL A 413 10.68 4.31 -8.19
C VAL A 413 11.29 3.83 -9.51
N LEU A 414 12.50 3.24 -9.37
CA LEU A 414 13.46 2.91 -10.44
C LEU A 414 13.90 4.14 -11.27
N PRO A 415 15.10 4.12 -11.88
CA PRO A 415 15.43 5.13 -12.87
C PRO A 415 14.44 5.05 -14.03
N MET A 416 13.66 6.12 -14.25
CA MET A 416 12.90 6.27 -15.49
C MET A 416 13.84 6.04 -16.67
N LYS A 417 13.45 5.13 -17.57
CA LYS A 417 14.16 4.95 -18.83
C LYS A 417 14.04 6.25 -19.64
N PRO A 418 15.00 6.59 -20.51
CA PRO A 418 14.94 7.82 -21.31
C PRO A 418 13.67 8.01 -22.16
N ASN A 419 12.88 6.94 -22.36
CA ASN A 419 11.63 6.92 -23.12
C ASN A 419 10.39 6.57 -22.26
N ASP A 420 10.52 6.42 -20.93
CA ASP A 420 9.34 6.26 -20.07
C ASP A 420 8.58 7.60 -20.02
N PRO A 421 7.24 7.61 -20.12
CA PRO A 421 6.47 8.85 -20.15
C PRO A 421 6.45 9.52 -18.77
N ALA A 422 6.20 10.84 -18.78
CA ALA A 422 5.83 11.56 -17.56
C ALA A 422 4.66 10.84 -16.86
N SER A 423 4.61 10.95 -15.54
CA SER A 423 3.72 10.13 -14.71
C SER A 423 2.81 11.01 -13.85
N GLY A 424 1.53 10.65 -13.79
CA GLY A 424 0.51 11.28 -12.94
C GLY A 424 -0.73 11.76 -13.72
N PRO A 425 -1.89 11.96 -13.06
CA PRO A 425 -3.16 12.18 -13.74
C PRO A 425 -3.19 13.41 -14.67
N GLY A 426 -3.70 13.22 -15.88
CA GLY A 426 -3.80 14.29 -16.87
C GLY A 426 -2.50 14.59 -17.63
N THR A 427 -1.44 13.80 -17.41
CA THR A 427 -0.29 13.78 -18.31
C THR A 427 -0.75 13.44 -19.72
N LYS A 428 -0.36 14.26 -20.71
CA LYS A 428 -0.62 13.99 -22.12
C LYS A 428 0.39 12.98 -22.64
N TYR A 429 0.06 11.70 -22.51
CA TYR A 429 0.65 10.65 -23.32
C TYR A 429 0.46 11.01 -24.81
N ASN A 430 1.50 10.77 -25.63
CA ASN A 430 1.74 11.50 -26.88
C ASN A 430 0.54 11.59 -27.84
N LYS A 431 0.45 12.75 -28.52
CA LYS A 431 -0.27 12.92 -29.79
C LYS A 431 0.41 12.14 -30.91
#